data_AF-A0AAJ2VV79-F1
#
_entry.id   AF-A0AAJ2VV79-F1
#
_cell.length_a   1.000
_cell.length_b   1.000
_cell.length_c   1.000
_cell.angle_alpha   90.00
_cell.angle_beta   90.00
_cell.angle_gamma   90.00
#
_symmetry.space_group_name_H-M   'P 1'
#
loop_
_entity.id
_entity.type
_entity.pdbx_description
1 polymer ?
#
loop_
_entity_poly.entity_id
_entity_poly.type
_entity_poly.pdbx_seq_one_letter_code
_entity_poly.pdbx_strand_id
1 'polypeptide(L)'
;MNQEKPIIFVSHAAADTDIATRFKDDVEKSFLGLCKLFVSSNLDSLQGGREWMQEIKQNLSEAKIFIGLLSPTALSRPWIYTEFGAGWIRNIPTISICHSGLDKGQLPVPLSHFQALNLTDKVHLEHLYGQISQAIGCQMPERSLESDVEAYIEITETHRKRRMFGEWVAQINVWNPEFKNLFKGEKVEILIPGEADQAFRSFKLETEAAGYLKIESKGFSMGTRVGMQATNWEIEPGNNFEEFKANVSDKVPNSESGT
;
A
#
# COMPACT_ATOMS: atom_id res chain seq x y z
N MET A 1 19.00 2.21 -37.11
CA MET A 1 17.72 1.61 -36.69
C MET A 1 17.42 2.15 -35.31
N ASN A 2 16.35 2.92 -35.12
CA ASN A 2 15.86 3.22 -33.76
C ASN A 2 15.34 1.88 -33.21
N GLN A 3 16.12 1.21 -32.38
CA GLN A 3 15.58 0.08 -31.61
C GLN A 3 14.66 0.66 -30.56
N GLU A 4 13.42 0.20 -30.53
CA GLU A 4 12.50 0.51 -29.44
C GLU A 4 13.05 -0.05 -28.13
N LYS A 5 12.96 0.77 -27.06
CA LYS A 5 13.49 0.41 -25.75
C LYS A 5 12.74 -0.80 -25.19
N PRO A 6 13.44 -1.81 -24.62
CA PRO A 6 12.81 -2.88 -23.85
C PRO A 6 11.79 -2.35 -22.85
N ILE A 7 10.58 -2.91 -22.90
CA ILE A 7 9.48 -2.52 -22.00
C ILE A 7 9.54 -3.37 -20.74
N ILE A 8 9.43 -2.71 -19.60
CA ILE A 8 9.23 -3.31 -18.28
C ILE A 8 7.81 -2.94 -17.86
N PHE A 9 6.94 -3.93 -17.72
CA PHE A 9 5.55 -3.69 -17.34
C PHE A 9 5.45 -3.65 -15.82
N VAL A 10 4.86 -2.59 -15.26
CA VAL A 10 4.68 -2.39 -13.83
C VAL A 10 3.20 -2.27 -13.49
N SER A 11 2.67 -3.30 -12.84
CA SER A 11 1.31 -3.36 -12.29
C SER A 11 1.29 -2.85 -10.86
N HIS A 12 0.38 -1.95 -10.52
CA HIS A 12 0.23 -1.38 -9.17
C HIS A 12 -1.21 -0.91 -8.93
N ALA A 13 -1.59 -0.70 -7.66
CA ALA A 13 -2.88 -0.11 -7.36
C ALA A 13 -2.86 1.42 -7.53
N ALA A 14 -4.02 2.01 -7.79
CA ALA A 14 -4.22 3.46 -7.82
C ALA A 14 -3.61 4.20 -6.61
N ALA A 15 -3.81 3.64 -5.42
CA ALA A 15 -3.31 4.18 -4.17
C ALA A 15 -1.77 4.16 -4.06
N ASP A 16 -1.10 3.39 -4.91
CA ASP A 16 0.35 3.16 -4.92
C ASP A 16 1.04 3.96 -6.06
N THR A 17 0.39 5.01 -6.59
CA THR A 17 0.89 5.78 -7.75
C THR A 17 2.23 6.47 -7.48
N ASP A 18 2.41 7.03 -6.29
CA ASP A 18 3.63 7.73 -5.87
C ASP A 18 4.83 6.78 -5.84
N ILE A 19 4.65 5.58 -5.27
CA ILE A 19 5.71 4.57 -5.23
C ILE A 19 6.01 3.98 -6.60
N ALA A 20 4.99 3.76 -7.43
CA ALA A 20 5.19 3.27 -8.80
C ALA A 20 5.91 4.30 -9.70
N THR A 21 5.58 5.58 -9.54
CA THR A 21 6.24 6.69 -10.25
C THR A 21 7.70 6.81 -9.83
N ARG A 22 7.97 6.78 -8.52
CA ARG A 22 9.34 6.82 -8.01
C ARG A 22 10.15 5.62 -8.47
N PHE A 23 9.59 4.41 -8.37
CA PHE A 23 10.21 3.18 -8.87
C PHE A 23 10.53 3.28 -10.37
N LYS A 24 9.61 3.83 -11.16
CA LYS A 24 9.83 4.12 -12.57
C LYS A 24 11.05 5.01 -12.78
N ASP A 25 11.09 6.15 -12.12
CA ASP A 25 12.16 7.14 -12.29
C ASP A 25 13.52 6.59 -11.85
N ASP A 26 13.56 5.91 -10.70
CA ASP A 26 14.78 5.34 -10.13
C ASP A 26 15.37 4.25 -11.05
N VAL A 27 14.54 3.35 -11.57
CA VAL A 27 14.99 2.29 -12.48
C VAL A 27 15.40 2.88 -13.83
N GLU A 28 14.57 3.72 -14.47
CA GLU A 28 14.94 4.30 -15.77
C GLU A 28 16.23 5.12 -15.69
N LYS A 29 16.42 5.88 -14.61
CA LYS A 29 17.65 6.63 -14.36
C LYS A 29 18.84 5.70 -14.14
N SER A 30 18.69 4.64 -13.34
CA SER A 30 19.76 3.67 -13.07
C SER A 30 20.22 2.95 -14.32
N PHE A 31 19.30 2.65 -15.21
CA PHE A 31 19.57 2.02 -16.50
C PHE A 31 19.88 3.04 -17.61
N LEU A 32 20.15 4.32 -17.29
CA LEU A 32 20.48 5.39 -18.24
C LEU A 32 19.48 5.50 -19.40
N GLY A 33 18.21 5.19 -19.13
CA GLY A 33 17.13 5.17 -20.11
C GLY A 33 17.22 4.05 -21.14
N LEU A 34 17.98 2.98 -20.90
CA LEU A 34 18.06 1.79 -21.78
C LEU A 34 16.76 0.99 -21.83
N CYS A 35 15.91 1.09 -20.82
CA CYS A 35 14.58 0.48 -20.78
C CYS A 35 13.50 1.56 -20.61
N LYS A 36 12.25 1.16 -20.85
CA LYS A 36 11.05 1.96 -20.57
C LYS A 36 10.19 1.20 -19.58
N LEU A 37 9.88 1.82 -18.45
CA LEU A 37 8.90 1.32 -17.50
C LEU A 37 7.51 1.82 -17.91
N PHE A 38 6.67 0.89 -18.32
CA PHE A 38 5.24 1.13 -18.55
C PHE A 38 4.51 0.84 -17.24
N VAL A 39 4.08 1.92 -16.57
CA VAL A 39 3.35 1.86 -15.31
C VAL A 39 1.86 1.88 -15.62
N SER A 40 1.15 0.79 -15.33
CA SER A 40 -0.30 0.71 -15.56
C SER A 40 -1.06 1.46 -14.46
N SER A 41 -1.18 2.77 -14.60
CA SER A 41 -1.92 3.61 -13.65
C SER A 41 -3.42 3.64 -13.95
N ASN A 42 -4.22 3.41 -12.91
CA ASN A 42 -5.67 3.59 -12.83
C ASN A 42 -6.55 2.96 -13.92
N LEU A 43 -6.93 1.70 -13.74
CA LEU A 43 -8.14 1.15 -14.35
C LEU A 43 -9.42 1.41 -13.55
N ASP A 44 -9.28 1.91 -12.33
CA ASP A 44 -10.41 2.26 -11.47
C ASP A 44 -11.12 3.54 -11.94
N SER A 45 -10.44 4.39 -12.73
CA SER A 45 -11.05 5.53 -13.46
C SER A 45 -11.34 5.11 -14.90
N LEU A 46 -12.46 4.45 -15.13
CA LEU A 46 -12.96 4.00 -16.45
C LEU A 46 -13.36 5.17 -17.38
N GLN A 47 -12.52 6.19 -17.53
CA GLN A 47 -12.71 7.26 -18.52
C GLN A 47 -12.02 6.93 -19.87
N GLY A 48 -11.10 5.97 -19.91
CA GLY A 48 -10.43 5.51 -21.14
C GLY A 48 -11.03 4.22 -21.69
N GLY A 49 -11.67 4.27 -22.87
CA GLY A 49 -12.38 3.16 -23.51
C GLY A 49 -11.53 2.02 -24.08
N ARG A 50 -11.93 1.46 -25.25
CA ARG A 50 -11.26 0.31 -25.90
C ARG A 50 -9.78 0.53 -26.24
N GLU A 51 -9.39 1.77 -26.51
CA GLU A 51 -8.02 2.14 -26.93
C GLU A 51 -7.00 1.96 -25.79
N TRP A 52 -7.36 2.36 -24.56
CA TRP A 52 -6.52 2.15 -23.37
C TRP A 52 -6.26 0.67 -23.10
N MET A 53 -7.32 -0.14 -23.23
CA MET A 53 -7.21 -1.59 -23.08
C MET A 53 -6.34 -2.24 -24.15
N GLN A 54 -6.28 -1.67 -25.35
CA GLN A 54 -5.37 -2.13 -26.41
C GLN A 54 -3.93 -1.74 -26.06
N GLU A 55 -3.70 -0.53 -25.57
CA GLU A 55 -2.38 -0.08 -25.14
C GLU A 55 -1.79 -0.96 -24.02
N ILE A 56 -2.57 -1.27 -22.98
CA ILE A 56 -2.13 -2.20 -21.92
C ILE A 56 -1.76 -3.56 -22.51
N LYS A 57 -2.62 -4.12 -23.35
CA LYS A 57 -2.36 -5.43 -23.98
C LYS A 57 -1.11 -5.40 -24.85
N GLN A 58 -0.89 -4.32 -25.59
CA GLN A 58 0.28 -4.16 -26.44
C GLN A 58 1.56 -4.07 -25.61
N ASN A 59 1.63 -3.12 -24.67
CA ASN A 59 2.80 -2.96 -23.81
C ASN A 59 3.10 -4.23 -23.01
N LEU A 60 2.06 -4.92 -22.51
CA LEU A 60 2.23 -6.20 -21.83
C LEU A 60 2.76 -7.27 -22.78
N SER A 61 2.28 -7.35 -24.03
CA SER A 61 2.75 -8.34 -25.00
C SER A 61 4.19 -8.15 -25.44
N GLU A 62 4.69 -6.91 -25.39
CA GLU A 62 6.05 -6.54 -25.77
C GLU A 62 7.01 -6.51 -24.57
N ALA A 63 6.49 -6.63 -23.35
CA ALA A 63 7.26 -6.55 -22.11
C ALA A 63 8.31 -7.66 -22.00
N LYS A 64 9.52 -7.29 -21.60
CA LYS A 64 10.60 -8.23 -21.27
C LYS A 64 10.46 -8.81 -19.87
N ILE A 65 9.79 -8.10 -18.99
CA ILE A 65 9.56 -8.49 -17.60
C ILE A 65 8.27 -7.81 -17.11
N PHE A 66 7.54 -8.54 -16.27
CA PHE A 66 6.38 -8.07 -15.55
C PHE A 66 6.75 -7.92 -14.08
N ILE A 67 6.44 -6.76 -13.51
CA ILE A 67 6.64 -6.43 -12.11
C ILE A 67 5.28 -6.07 -11.51
N GLY A 68 4.85 -6.80 -10.49
CA GLY A 68 3.72 -6.40 -9.65
C GLY A 68 4.22 -5.71 -8.39
N LEU A 69 3.95 -4.41 -8.24
CA LEU A 69 4.11 -3.68 -6.99
C LEU A 69 2.86 -3.93 -6.14
N LEU A 70 3.04 -4.69 -5.06
CA LEU A 70 1.95 -5.23 -4.25
C LEU A 70 1.96 -4.63 -2.85
N SER A 71 0.96 -3.81 -2.57
CA SER A 71 0.53 -3.45 -1.23
C SER A 71 -0.65 -4.33 -0.78
N PRO A 72 -1.02 -4.34 0.52
CA PRO A 72 -2.28 -4.94 0.95
C PRO A 72 -3.50 -4.36 0.24
N THR A 73 -3.45 -3.07 -0.14
CA THR A 73 -4.49 -2.43 -0.95
C THR A 73 -4.53 -3.03 -2.36
N ALA A 74 -3.38 -3.28 -2.99
CA ALA A 74 -3.29 -3.87 -4.32
C ALA A 74 -3.89 -5.28 -4.38
N LEU A 75 -3.74 -6.09 -3.33
CA LEU A 75 -4.33 -7.43 -3.26
C LEU A 75 -5.86 -7.45 -3.33
N SER A 76 -6.53 -6.34 -3.05
CA SER A 76 -7.98 -6.22 -3.18
C SER A 76 -8.45 -5.83 -4.59
N ARG A 77 -7.53 -5.52 -5.51
CA ARG A 77 -7.85 -4.97 -6.83
C ARG A 77 -7.93 -6.07 -7.89
N PRO A 78 -9.11 -6.28 -8.53
CA PRO A 78 -9.27 -7.31 -9.56
C PRO A 78 -8.29 -7.18 -10.73
N TRP A 79 -7.90 -5.94 -11.05
CA TRP A 79 -7.04 -5.66 -12.18
C TRP A 79 -5.61 -6.21 -12.02
N ILE A 80 -5.07 -6.18 -10.81
CA ILE A 80 -3.74 -6.73 -10.50
C ILE A 80 -3.67 -8.21 -10.92
N TYR A 81 -4.68 -8.99 -10.56
CA TYR A 81 -4.76 -10.42 -10.92
C TYR A 81 -4.96 -10.63 -12.42
N THR A 82 -5.69 -9.73 -13.08
CA THR A 82 -5.93 -9.79 -14.52
C THR A 82 -4.62 -9.59 -15.29
N GLU A 83 -3.84 -8.57 -14.94
CA GLU A 83 -2.54 -8.28 -15.56
C GLU A 83 -1.52 -9.37 -15.23
N PHE A 84 -1.47 -9.80 -13.98
CA PHE A 84 -0.59 -10.86 -13.53
C PHE A 84 -0.85 -12.17 -14.29
N GLY A 85 -2.12 -12.60 -14.38
CA GLY A 85 -2.49 -13.79 -15.14
C GLY A 85 -2.17 -13.66 -16.62
N ALA A 86 -2.36 -12.46 -17.19
CA ALA A 86 -2.01 -12.18 -18.58
C ALA A 86 -0.50 -12.25 -18.84
N GLY A 87 0.33 -11.75 -17.92
CA GLY A 87 1.79 -11.87 -17.96
C GLY A 87 2.25 -13.32 -17.85
N TRP A 88 1.68 -14.05 -16.89
CA TRP A 88 2.00 -15.46 -16.64
C TRP A 88 1.70 -16.35 -17.84
N ILE A 89 0.49 -16.28 -18.42
CA ILE A 89 0.10 -17.10 -19.58
C ILE A 89 0.96 -16.81 -20.82
N ARG A 90 1.56 -15.61 -20.91
CA ARG A 90 2.46 -15.21 -21.99
C ARG A 90 3.92 -15.64 -21.78
N ASN A 91 4.23 -16.35 -20.69
CA ASN A 91 5.58 -16.72 -20.27
C ASN A 91 6.51 -15.50 -20.11
N ILE A 92 5.96 -14.36 -19.71
CA ILE A 92 6.76 -13.17 -19.38
C ILE A 92 7.35 -13.42 -17.97
N PRO A 93 8.67 -13.24 -17.77
CA PRO A 93 9.26 -13.28 -16.43
C PRO A 93 8.49 -12.35 -15.49
N THR A 94 7.89 -12.93 -14.45
CA THR A 94 6.92 -12.25 -13.58
C THR A 94 7.46 -12.21 -12.16
N ILE A 95 7.60 -11.00 -11.61
CA ILE A 95 8.16 -10.76 -10.27
C ILE A 95 7.10 -10.03 -9.44
N SER A 96 6.85 -10.55 -8.24
CA SER A 96 6.05 -9.85 -7.23
C SER A 96 6.98 -9.07 -6.30
N ILE A 97 6.67 -7.81 -6.03
CA ILE A 97 7.41 -6.96 -5.12
C ILE A 97 6.43 -6.47 -4.05
N CYS A 98 6.63 -6.93 -2.83
CA CYS A 98 5.80 -6.54 -1.69
C CYS A 98 6.30 -5.22 -1.10
N HIS A 99 5.37 -4.39 -0.63
CA HIS A 99 5.66 -3.14 0.05
C HIS A 99 4.54 -2.72 1.02
N SER A 100 4.73 -1.62 1.74
CA SER A 100 3.73 -1.02 2.65
C SER A 100 3.19 -2.00 3.70
N GLY A 101 4.09 -2.81 4.27
CA GLY A 101 3.80 -3.81 5.30
C GLY A 101 3.24 -5.14 4.79
N LEU A 102 3.22 -5.37 3.47
CA LEU A 102 2.95 -6.69 2.91
C LEU A 102 4.23 -7.52 2.86
N ASP A 103 4.13 -8.79 3.24
CA ASP A 103 5.19 -9.78 3.09
C ASP A 103 4.79 -10.92 2.13
N LYS A 104 5.78 -11.64 1.58
CA LYS A 104 5.58 -12.82 0.74
C LYS A 104 4.64 -13.85 1.37
N GLY A 105 4.72 -14.08 2.67
CA GLY A 105 3.88 -15.06 3.38
C GLY A 105 2.37 -14.73 3.35
N GLN A 106 2.03 -13.49 3.01
CA GLN A 106 0.64 -13.00 2.95
C GLN A 106 0.08 -12.97 1.52
N LEU A 107 0.89 -13.31 0.51
CA LEU A 107 0.44 -13.31 -0.87
C LEU A 107 -0.57 -14.44 -1.12
N PRO A 108 -1.73 -14.15 -1.73
CA PRO A 108 -2.66 -15.19 -2.14
C PRO A 108 -2.15 -15.92 -3.39
N VAL A 109 -2.71 -17.11 -3.64
CA VAL A 109 -2.55 -17.81 -4.91
C VAL A 109 -3.26 -17.01 -6.01
N PRO A 110 -2.68 -16.83 -7.21
CA PRO A 110 -1.42 -17.41 -7.70
C PRO A 110 -0.15 -16.60 -7.40
N LEU A 111 -0.25 -15.39 -6.85
CA LEU A 111 0.90 -14.50 -6.62
C LEU A 111 2.01 -15.14 -5.76
N SER A 112 1.62 -15.93 -4.76
CA SER A 112 2.57 -16.64 -3.88
C SER A 112 3.38 -17.75 -4.54
N HIS A 113 3.00 -18.22 -5.73
CA HIS A 113 3.76 -19.25 -6.46
C HIS A 113 5.05 -18.69 -7.08
N PHE A 114 5.19 -17.37 -7.13
CA PHE A 114 6.31 -16.68 -7.73
C PHE A 114 7.27 -16.21 -6.64
N GLN A 115 8.54 -16.02 -7.02
CA GLN A 115 9.49 -15.41 -6.10
C GLN A 115 9.05 -13.96 -5.84
N ALA A 116 8.64 -13.69 -4.60
CA ALA A 116 8.34 -12.35 -4.16
C ALA A 116 9.56 -11.72 -3.49
N LEU A 117 9.81 -10.47 -3.85
CA LEU A 117 10.84 -9.59 -3.31
C LEU A 117 10.20 -8.56 -2.39
N ASN A 118 10.99 -7.89 -1.57
CA ASN A 118 10.54 -6.78 -0.74
C ASN A 118 11.22 -5.50 -1.23
N LEU A 119 10.43 -4.45 -1.50
CA LEU A 119 10.93 -3.19 -2.04
C LEU A 119 11.86 -2.44 -1.06
N THR A 120 11.68 -2.65 0.24
CA THR A 120 12.47 -2.00 1.29
C THR A 120 13.67 -2.83 1.75
N ASP A 121 13.92 -3.97 1.11
CA ASP A 121 15.11 -4.79 1.35
C ASP A 121 16.14 -4.55 0.23
N LYS A 122 17.33 -4.11 0.63
CA LYS A 122 18.41 -3.78 -0.32
C LYS A 122 18.83 -4.98 -1.16
N VAL A 123 18.97 -6.16 -0.57
CA VAL A 123 19.43 -7.38 -1.27
C VAL A 123 18.36 -7.81 -2.28
N HIS A 124 17.09 -7.69 -1.92
CA HIS A 124 15.98 -7.93 -2.84
C HIS A 124 15.96 -6.91 -3.99
N LEU A 125 16.23 -5.63 -3.73
CA LEU A 125 16.30 -4.60 -4.77
C LEU A 125 17.49 -4.83 -5.72
N GLU A 126 18.66 -5.22 -5.20
CA GLU A 126 19.81 -5.63 -6.02
C GLU A 126 19.47 -6.85 -6.89
N HIS A 127 18.80 -7.86 -6.33
CA HIS A 127 18.35 -9.02 -7.08
C HIS A 127 17.37 -8.64 -8.20
N LEU A 128 16.42 -7.74 -7.93
CA LEU A 128 15.50 -7.21 -8.93
C LEU A 128 16.25 -6.53 -10.08
N TYR A 129 17.24 -5.69 -9.77
CA TYR A 129 18.05 -5.01 -10.79
C TYR A 129 18.82 -6.02 -11.64
N GLY A 130 19.37 -7.09 -11.03
CA GLY A 130 19.99 -8.19 -11.76
C GLY A 130 19.02 -8.90 -12.72
N GLN A 131 17.79 -9.16 -12.27
CA GLN A 131 16.74 -9.76 -13.11
C GLN A 131 16.32 -8.84 -14.26
N ILE A 132 16.22 -7.53 -14.02
CA ILE A 132 15.95 -6.53 -15.06
C ILE A 132 17.09 -6.53 -16.09
N SER A 133 18.35 -6.45 -15.64
CA SER A 133 19.53 -6.48 -16.51
C SER A 133 19.56 -7.70 -17.41
N GLN A 134 19.28 -8.88 -16.85
CA GLN A 134 19.18 -10.12 -17.61
C GLN A 134 18.06 -10.06 -18.65
N ALA A 135 16.88 -9.56 -18.28
CA ALA A 135 15.72 -9.48 -19.16
C ALA A 135 15.91 -8.50 -20.33
N ILE A 136 16.63 -7.40 -20.12
CA ILE A 136 16.88 -6.38 -21.14
C ILE A 136 18.23 -6.57 -21.88
N GLY A 137 19.05 -7.53 -21.45
CA GLY A 137 20.30 -7.89 -22.11
C GLY A 137 21.45 -6.90 -21.88
N CYS A 138 21.54 -6.31 -20.69
CA CYS A 138 22.61 -5.37 -20.33
C CYS A 138 23.36 -5.79 -19.06
N GLN A 139 24.43 -5.08 -18.74
CA GLN A 139 25.09 -5.22 -17.44
C GLN A 139 24.28 -4.54 -16.34
N MET A 140 24.40 -5.05 -15.11
CA MET A 140 23.78 -4.42 -13.95
C MET A 140 24.42 -3.07 -13.68
N PRO A 141 23.64 -2.00 -13.46
CA PRO A 141 24.18 -0.70 -13.09
C PRO A 141 25.03 -0.80 -11.82
N GLU A 142 26.26 -0.30 -11.87
CA GLU A 142 27.14 -0.22 -10.70
C GLU A 142 26.83 1.06 -9.92
N ARG A 143 25.86 0.99 -9.01
CA ARG A 143 25.49 2.09 -8.12
C ARG A 143 25.01 1.61 -6.76
N SER A 144 25.07 2.51 -5.79
CA SER A 144 24.44 2.37 -4.48
C SER A 144 22.91 2.53 -4.59
N LEU A 145 22.19 1.67 -3.88
CA LEU A 145 20.72 1.64 -3.81
C LEU A 145 20.19 2.03 -2.43
N GLU A 146 21.07 2.36 -1.49
CA GLU A 146 20.75 2.72 -0.11
C GLU A 146 19.77 3.89 -0.03
N SER A 147 20.04 4.98 -0.75
CA SER A 147 19.14 6.15 -0.80
C SER A 147 17.78 5.81 -1.43
N ASP A 148 17.75 4.86 -2.35
CA ASP A 148 16.51 4.46 -3.03
C ASP A 148 15.62 3.73 -2.02
N VAL A 149 16.21 2.76 -1.30
CA VAL A 149 15.59 2.00 -0.21
C VAL A 149 15.08 2.90 0.90
N GLU A 150 15.89 3.84 1.39
CA GLU A 150 15.48 4.76 2.47
C GLU A 150 14.21 5.53 2.13
N ALA A 151 14.15 6.11 0.93
CA ALA A 151 12.93 6.82 0.54
C ALA A 151 11.78 5.88 0.12
N TYR A 152 12.03 4.60 -0.20
CA TYR A 152 10.94 3.62 -0.31
C TYR A 152 10.37 3.31 1.06
N ILE A 153 11.21 3.18 2.09
CA ILE A 153 10.77 2.99 3.47
C ILE A 153 9.86 4.16 3.89
N GLU A 154 10.25 5.40 3.63
CA GLU A 154 9.45 6.58 3.99
C GLU A 154 8.04 6.57 3.37
N ILE A 155 7.94 6.32 2.06
CA ILE A 155 6.65 6.28 1.35
C ILE A 155 5.82 5.10 1.84
N THR A 156 6.42 3.92 1.95
CA THR A 156 5.71 2.68 2.31
C THR A 156 5.22 2.68 3.75
N GLU A 157 5.98 3.26 4.69
CA GLU A 157 5.54 3.44 6.08
C GLU A 157 4.39 4.43 6.18
N THR A 158 4.45 5.53 5.42
CA THR A 158 3.32 6.47 5.32
C THR A 158 2.06 5.75 4.84
N HIS A 159 2.16 4.96 3.77
CA HIS A 159 1.03 4.19 3.25
C HIS A 159 0.49 3.17 4.26
N ARG A 160 1.38 2.46 4.96
CA ARG A 160 1.01 1.47 5.98
C ARG A 160 0.26 2.14 7.12
N LYS A 161 0.76 3.26 7.65
CA LYS A 161 0.14 4.05 8.72
C LYS A 161 -1.22 4.60 8.28
N ARG A 162 -1.32 5.24 7.11
CA ARG A 162 -2.60 5.74 6.57
C ARG A 162 -3.67 4.66 6.48
N ARG A 163 -3.31 3.49 5.96
CA ARG A 163 -4.24 2.35 5.85
C ARG A 163 -4.67 1.89 7.24
N MET A 164 -3.72 1.58 8.12
CA MET A 164 -4.01 1.05 9.46
C MET A 164 -4.81 2.04 10.31
N PHE A 165 -4.41 3.30 10.36
CA PHE A 165 -5.14 4.32 11.11
C PHE A 165 -6.50 4.61 10.48
N GLY A 166 -6.59 4.63 9.15
CA GLY A 166 -7.86 4.82 8.45
C GLY A 166 -8.87 3.69 8.71
N GLU A 167 -8.42 2.43 8.68
CA GLU A 167 -9.23 1.26 9.03
C GLU A 167 -9.68 1.32 10.49
N TRP A 168 -8.76 1.67 11.39
CA TRP A 168 -9.07 1.86 12.80
C TRP A 168 -10.13 2.94 12.99
N VAL A 169 -9.90 4.17 12.52
CA VAL A 169 -10.86 5.29 12.64
C VAL A 169 -12.22 4.93 12.03
N ALA A 170 -12.25 4.29 10.86
CA ALA A 170 -13.48 3.89 10.20
C ALA A 170 -14.30 2.91 11.06
N GLN A 171 -13.66 1.91 11.66
CA GLN A 171 -14.36 0.94 12.53
C GLN A 171 -14.81 1.57 13.84
N ILE A 172 -13.98 2.42 14.45
CA ILE A 172 -14.30 3.06 15.74
C ILE A 172 -15.49 4.02 15.58
N ASN A 173 -15.51 4.82 14.51
CA ASN A 173 -16.58 5.79 14.25
C ASN A 173 -17.97 5.16 14.10
N VAL A 174 -18.06 3.91 13.62
CA VAL A 174 -19.35 3.21 13.46
C VAL A 174 -20.08 3.05 14.79
N TRP A 175 -19.33 2.81 15.87
CA TRP A 175 -19.88 2.53 17.20
C TRP A 175 -19.79 3.72 18.15
N ASN A 176 -18.96 4.73 17.83
CA ASN A 176 -18.60 5.82 18.73
C ASN A 176 -18.75 7.19 18.03
N PRO A 177 -19.97 7.75 17.90
CA PRO A 177 -20.18 9.03 17.23
C PRO A 177 -19.42 10.21 17.87
N GLU A 178 -19.19 10.16 19.18
CA GLU A 178 -18.44 11.19 19.92
C GLU A 178 -16.92 11.09 19.69
N PHE A 179 -16.44 10.02 19.03
CA PHE A 179 -15.01 9.85 18.71
C PHE A 179 -14.45 11.01 17.89
N LYS A 180 -15.29 11.68 17.08
CA LYS A 180 -14.91 12.89 16.33
C LYS A 180 -14.37 14.03 17.22
N ASN A 181 -14.77 14.09 18.50
CA ASN A 181 -14.32 15.14 19.41
C ASN A 181 -12.83 14.95 19.79
N LEU A 182 -12.28 13.74 19.63
CA LEU A 182 -10.85 13.51 19.77
C LEU A 182 -10.03 14.39 18.80
N PHE A 183 -10.54 14.62 17.59
CA PHE A 183 -9.89 15.48 16.59
C PHE A 183 -9.92 16.97 16.95
N LYS A 184 -10.76 17.37 17.92
CA LYS A 184 -10.77 18.70 18.54
C LYS A 184 -9.81 18.79 19.73
N GLY A 185 -9.08 17.72 20.04
CA GLY A 185 -8.17 17.62 21.18
C GLY A 185 -8.83 17.18 22.48
N GLU A 186 -10.11 16.75 22.42
CA GLU A 186 -10.84 16.33 23.61
C GLU A 186 -10.54 14.87 23.98
N LYS A 187 -10.68 14.56 25.27
CA LYS A 187 -10.67 13.19 25.77
C LYS A 187 -12.03 12.56 25.49
N VAL A 188 -12.04 11.33 24.97
CA VAL A 188 -13.26 10.63 24.60
C VAL A 188 -13.31 9.24 25.21
N GLU A 189 -14.51 8.83 25.67
CA GLU A 189 -14.77 7.44 26.01
C GLU A 189 -15.35 6.73 24.79
N ILE A 190 -14.81 5.54 24.50
CA ILE A 190 -15.27 4.70 23.40
C ILE A 190 -15.57 3.28 23.87
N LEU A 191 -16.45 2.62 23.13
CA LEU A 191 -16.83 1.24 23.27
C LEU A 191 -16.34 0.45 22.06
N ILE A 192 -15.64 -0.66 22.33
CA ILE A 192 -15.12 -1.58 21.31
C ILE A 192 -15.91 -2.89 21.40
N PRO A 193 -16.81 -3.16 20.44
CA PRO A 193 -17.43 -4.48 20.31
C PRO A 193 -16.42 -5.49 19.73
N GLY A 194 -16.71 -6.79 19.86
CA GLY A 194 -15.83 -7.86 19.36
C GLY A 194 -15.47 -7.73 17.88
N GLU A 195 -16.35 -7.18 17.05
CA GLU A 195 -16.14 -6.99 15.61
C GLU A 195 -15.11 -5.90 15.28
N ALA A 196 -14.92 -4.92 16.16
CA ALA A 196 -13.93 -3.85 15.98
C ALA A 196 -12.61 -4.14 16.75
N ASP A 197 -12.57 -5.24 17.49
CA ASP A 197 -11.46 -5.58 18.39
C ASP A 197 -10.15 -5.86 17.63
N GLN A 198 -10.22 -6.45 16.43
CA GLN A 198 -9.02 -6.75 15.65
C GLN A 198 -8.27 -5.48 15.24
N ALA A 199 -8.92 -4.52 14.58
CA ALA A 199 -8.27 -3.28 14.17
C ALA A 199 -7.80 -2.47 15.38
N PHE A 200 -8.58 -2.48 16.47
CA PHE A 200 -8.21 -1.83 17.73
C PHE A 200 -6.93 -2.42 18.33
N ARG A 201 -6.83 -3.75 18.39
CA ARG A 201 -5.60 -4.44 18.84
C ARG A 201 -4.42 -4.16 17.92
N SER A 202 -4.62 -4.20 16.60
CA SER A 202 -3.58 -3.89 15.62
C SER A 202 -3.01 -2.49 15.83
N PHE A 203 -3.86 -1.47 16.05
CA PHE A 203 -3.40 -0.13 16.38
C PHE A 203 -2.58 -0.10 17.67
N LYS A 204 -3.04 -0.78 18.73
CA LYS A 204 -2.30 -0.81 20.02
C LYS A 204 -0.95 -1.51 19.95
N LEU A 205 -0.75 -2.41 18.99
CA LEU A 205 0.53 -3.08 18.75
C LEU A 205 1.48 -2.25 17.88
N GLU A 206 1.00 -1.16 17.28
CA GLU A 206 1.84 -0.27 16.49
C GLU A 206 2.95 0.34 17.35
N THR A 207 4.17 0.36 16.80
CA THR A 207 5.28 1.06 17.42
C THR A 207 4.90 2.52 17.56
N GLU A 208 5.09 3.10 18.74
CA GLU A 208 4.70 4.49 19.03
C GLU A 208 3.17 4.73 19.08
N ALA A 209 2.33 3.69 19.14
CA ALA A 209 0.87 3.83 19.33
C ALA A 209 0.51 4.81 20.46
N ALA A 210 1.20 4.69 21.60
CA ALA A 210 1.04 5.57 22.76
C ALA A 210 1.46 7.03 22.51
N GLY A 211 2.37 7.24 21.55
CA GLY A 211 2.75 8.55 21.05
C GLY A 211 1.63 9.20 20.25
N TYR A 212 0.87 8.42 19.48
CA TYR A 212 -0.29 8.91 18.71
C TYR A 212 -1.51 9.14 19.60
N LEU A 213 -1.89 8.13 20.38
CA LEU A 213 -3.09 8.10 21.22
C LEU A 213 -2.76 7.41 22.53
N LYS A 214 -3.10 8.05 23.66
CA LYS A 214 -3.07 7.37 24.95
C LYS A 214 -4.40 6.67 25.15
N ILE A 215 -4.35 5.36 25.40
CA ILE A 215 -5.53 4.49 25.44
C ILE A 215 -5.55 3.74 26.76
N GLU A 216 -6.53 4.02 27.62
CA GLU A 216 -6.68 3.41 28.94
C GLU A 216 -7.95 2.55 29.01
N SER A 217 -7.87 1.36 29.62
CA SER A 217 -9.04 0.50 29.80
C SER A 217 -9.91 0.99 30.95
N LYS A 218 -11.22 1.08 30.73
CA LYS A 218 -12.22 1.39 31.76
C LYS A 218 -13.05 0.16 32.18
N GLY A 219 -12.65 -1.03 31.72
CA GLY A 219 -13.33 -2.30 32.02
C GLY A 219 -14.32 -2.73 30.93
N PHE A 220 -15.31 -3.51 31.31
CA PHE A 220 -16.27 -4.14 30.40
C PHE A 220 -17.67 -3.58 30.59
N SER A 221 -18.38 -3.39 29.47
CA SER A 221 -19.82 -3.14 29.48
C SER A 221 -20.58 -4.41 29.09
N MET A 222 -21.65 -4.72 29.82
CA MET A 222 -22.70 -5.64 29.37
C MET A 222 -23.95 -4.83 29.04
N GLY A 223 -24.28 -4.69 27.75
CA GLY A 223 -25.37 -3.85 27.26
C GLY A 223 -26.42 -4.62 26.44
N THR A 224 -27.68 -4.47 26.83
CA THR A 224 -28.90 -5.24 26.50
C THR A 224 -29.40 -5.21 25.05
N ARG A 225 -28.68 -4.61 24.10
CA ARG A 225 -29.20 -4.45 22.72
C ARG A 225 -28.88 -5.64 21.81
N VAL A 226 -27.82 -6.41 22.06
CA VAL A 226 -27.45 -7.60 21.23
C VAL A 226 -26.62 -8.67 21.99
N GLY A 227 -26.58 -8.68 23.33
CA GLY A 227 -25.84 -9.73 24.08
C GLY A 227 -24.33 -9.80 23.80
N MET A 228 -23.76 -8.79 23.13
CA MET A 228 -22.35 -8.75 22.75
C MET A 228 -21.51 -8.16 23.88
N GLN A 229 -20.37 -8.83 24.15
CA GLN A 229 -19.36 -8.31 25.06
C GLN A 229 -18.63 -7.14 24.38
N ALA A 230 -18.46 -6.05 25.12
CA ALA A 230 -17.70 -4.90 24.67
C ALA A 230 -16.76 -4.41 25.77
N THR A 231 -15.66 -3.80 25.34
CA THR A 231 -14.68 -3.17 26.24
C THR A 231 -14.80 -1.67 26.16
N ASN A 232 -14.76 -1.01 27.31
CA ASN A 232 -14.76 0.45 27.40
C ASN A 232 -13.33 0.94 27.50
N TRP A 233 -13.04 2.01 26.76
CA TRP A 233 -11.72 2.64 26.73
C TRP A 233 -11.87 4.14 26.80
N GLU A 234 -10.90 4.77 27.41
CA GLU A 234 -10.75 6.22 27.37
C GLU A 234 -9.53 6.54 26.51
N ILE A 235 -9.71 7.48 25.58
CA ILE A 235 -8.72 7.88 24.60
C ILE A 235 -8.48 9.37 24.71
N GLU A 236 -7.21 9.76 24.76
CA GLU A 236 -6.78 11.16 24.68
C GLU A 236 -5.64 11.33 23.65
N PRO A 237 -5.48 12.54 23.08
CA PRO A 237 -4.36 12.85 22.19
C PRO A 237 -3.00 12.55 22.84
N GLY A 238 -2.12 11.87 22.09
CA GLY A 238 -0.72 11.70 22.47
C GLY A 238 0.18 12.84 21.97
N ASN A 239 1.49 12.71 22.20
CA ASN A 239 2.47 13.73 21.81
C ASN A 239 2.62 13.88 20.28
N ASN A 240 2.37 12.82 19.52
CA ASN A 240 2.47 12.74 18.06
C ASN A 240 1.08 12.77 17.39
N PHE A 241 0.05 13.30 18.08
CA PHE A 241 -1.33 13.27 17.58
C PHE A 241 -1.52 13.99 16.24
N GLU A 242 -0.72 15.03 15.94
CA GLU A 242 -0.77 15.71 14.64
C GLU A 242 -0.38 14.79 13.47
N GLU A 243 0.59 13.90 13.65
CA GLU A 243 0.95 12.89 12.64
C GLU A 243 -0.21 11.91 12.45
N PHE A 244 -0.85 11.47 13.53
CA PHE A 244 -2.04 10.62 13.44
C PHE A 244 -3.14 11.31 12.63
N LYS A 245 -3.46 12.58 12.92
CA LYS A 245 -4.45 13.38 12.18
C LYS A 245 -4.11 13.49 10.69
N ALA A 246 -2.85 13.79 10.35
CA ALA A 246 -2.40 13.90 8.97
C ALA A 246 -2.56 12.58 8.18
N ASN A 247 -2.47 11.43 8.86
CA ASN A 247 -2.63 10.12 8.24
C ASN A 247 -4.09 9.68 8.06
N VAL A 248 -5.05 10.38 8.67
CA VAL A 248 -6.49 10.05 8.59
C VAL A 248 -7.36 11.19 8.06
N SER A 249 -6.76 12.29 7.58
CA SER A 249 -7.48 13.50 7.16
C SER A 249 -8.64 13.23 6.21
N ASP A 250 -8.47 12.31 5.26
CA ASP A 250 -9.47 11.99 4.23
C ASP A 250 -10.55 11.00 4.73
N LYS A 251 -10.41 10.53 5.98
CA LYS A 251 -11.29 9.56 6.64
C LYS A 251 -12.06 10.15 7.81
N VAL A 252 -11.72 11.37 8.25
CA VAL A 252 -12.49 12.11 9.25
C VAL A 252 -13.65 12.81 8.53
N PRO A 253 -14.91 12.59 8.93
CA PRO A 253 -16.01 13.39 8.40
C PRO A 253 -15.74 14.86 8.75
N ASN A 254 -15.74 15.75 7.75
CA ASN A 254 -15.51 17.19 7.96
C ASN A 254 -16.29 17.68 9.19
N SER A 255 -15.56 18.10 10.22
CA SER A 255 -16.10 19.06 11.17
C SER A 255 -16.18 20.39 10.42
N GLU A 256 -17.42 20.81 10.10
CA GLU A 256 -17.78 22.12 9.55
C GLU A 256 -17.74 22.28 8.02
N SER A 257 -18.86 21.92 7.37
CA SER A 257 -19.51 22.89 6.48
C SER A 257 -20.27 23.88 7.37
N GLY A 258 -19.54 24.86 7.92
CA GLY A 258 -20.14 26.05 8.52
C GLY A 258 -20.73 26.91 7.39
N THR A 259 -21.97 27.35 7.63
CA THR A 259 -22.78 28.27 6.81
C THR A 259 -22.02 29.46 6.24
#